data_AF-A0A392V1V0-F1
#
_entry.id   AF-A0A392V1V0-F1
#
_cell.length_a   1.000
_cell.length_b   1.000
_cell.length_c   1.000
_cell.angle_alpha   90.00
_cell.angle_beta   90.00
_cell.angle_gamma   90.00
#
_symmetry.space_group_name_H-M   'P 1'
#
loop_
_entity.id
_entity.type
_entity.pdbx_description
1 polymer ?
#
loop_
_entity_poly.entity_id
_entity_poly.type
_entity_poly.pdbx_seq_one_letter_code
_entity_poly.pdbx_strand_id
1 'polypeptide(L)' 'MVKDKNLKSLNEFGGIEGVVHVLGTVPDKGIIGSDGDISRRIELFGSNTYKKPPPK' A
#
# COMPACT_ATOMS: atom_id res chain seq x y z
N MET A 1 -6.94 -19.96 -7.75
CA MET A 1 -5.69 -19.31 -8.22
C MET A 1 -6.04 -17.91 -8.71
N VAL A 2 -5.33 -16.88 -8.24
CA VAL A 2 -5.49 -15.50 -8.75
C VAL A 2 -4.99 -15.46 -10.19
N LYS A 3 -5.83 -14.96 -11.12
CA LYS A 3 -5.47 -14.74 -12.53
C LYS A 3 -4.66 -13.44 -12.64
N ASP A 4 -3.81 -13.35 -13.66
CA ASP A 4 -3.05 -12.13 -14.02
C ASP A 4 -2.07 -11.62 -12.95
N LYS A 5 -1.36 -12.54 -12.29
CA LYS A 5 -0.28 -12.17 -11.37
C LYS A 5 0.86 -11.50 -12.15
N ASN A 6 1.20 -10.27 -11.80
CA ASN A 6 2.39 -9.60 -12.32
C ASN A 6 3.64 -9.99 -11.51
N LEU A 7 4.15 -11.20 -11.77
CA LEU A 7 5.37 -11.70 -11.11
C LEU A 7 6.64 -10.95 -11.52
N LYS A 8 6.64 -10.36 -12.72
CA LYS A 8 7.76 -9.56 -13.21
C LYS A 8 7.97 -8.33 -12.31
N SER A 9 6.92 -7.54 -12.09
CA SER A 9 7.05 -6.36 -11.23
C SER A 9 7.31 -6.73 -9.77
N LEU A 10 6.76 -7.84 -9.27
CA LEU A 10 7.13 -8.33 -7.93
C LEU A 10 8.65 -8.58 -7.81
N ASN A 11 9.27 -9.17 -8.83
CA ASN A 11 10.72 -9.38 -8.85
C ASN A 11 11.51 -8.07 -9.00
N GLU A 12 11.00 -7.08 -9.75
CA GLU A 12 11.63 -5.74 -9.88
C GLU A 12 11.70 -5.02 -8.53
N PHE A 13 10.74 -5.26 -7.63
CA PHE A 13 10.78 -4.77 -6.25
C PHE A 13 11.61 -5.64 -5.29
N GLY A 14 12.28 -6.70 -5.75
CA GLY A 14 13.03 -7.60 -4.85
C GLY A 14 12.16 -8.63 -4.12
N GLY A 15 10.99 -8.96 -4.68
CA GLY A 15 10.07 -9.91 -4.09
C GLY A 15 9.26 -9.34 -2.93
N ILE A 16 8.80 -10.22 -2.05
CA ILE A 16 7.94 -9.86 -0.91
C ILE A 16 8.66 -8.88 0.02
N GLU A 17 9.93 -9.17 0.36
CA GLU A 17 10.72 -8.36 1.28
C GLU A 17 10.90 -6.92 0.79
N GLY A 18 11.20 -6.74 -0.50
CA GLY A 18 11.38 -5.38 -1.01
C GLY A 18 10.05 -4.62 -1.17
N VAL A 19 8.93 -5.30 -1.46
CA VAL A 19 7.60 -4.67 -1.39
C VAL A 19 7.27 -4.21 0.04
N VAL A 20 7.53 -5.06 1.04
CA VAL A 20 7.34 -4.75 2.46
C VAL A 20 8.21 -3.55 2.87
N HIS A 21 9.47 -3.53 2.45
CA HIS A 21 10.39 -2.43 2.70
C HIS A 21 9.90 -1.11 2.09
N VAL A 22 9.52 -1.11 0.81
CA VAL A 22 9.03 0.08 0.09
C VAL A 22 7.73 0.60 0.71
N LEU A 23 6.83 -0.30 1.11
CA LEU A 23 5.59 0.06 1.79
C LEU A 23 5.79 0.46 3.26
N GLY A 24 6.99 0.26 3.83
CA GLY A 24 7.29 0.54 5.23
C GLY A 24 6.42 -0.27 6.19
N THR A 25 6.21 -1.55 5.88
CA THR A 25 5.43 -2.47 6.71
C THR A 25 6.30 -3.57 7.28
N VAL A 26 5.71 -4.40 8.13
CA VAL A 26 6.30 -5.63 8.66
C VAL A 26 5.41 -6.79 8.20
N PRO A 27 5.95 -7.89 7.64
CA PRO A 27 5.14 -8.93 6.98
C PRO A 27 4.05 -9.53 7.87
N ASP A 28 4.38 -9.77 9.14
CA ASP A 28 3.52 -10.40 10.16
C ASP A 28 2.72 -9.38 10.99
N LYS A 29 3.14 -8.12 11.03
CA LYS A 29 2.55 -7.09 11.92
C LYS A 29 1.85 -5.95 11.18
N GLY A 30 2.00 -5.86 9.86
CA GLY A 30 1.45 -4.78 9.06
C GLY A 30 2.15 -3.44 9.34
N ILE A 31 1.36 -2.39 9.53
CA ILE A 31 1.84 -1.03 9.81
C ILE A 31 1.92 -0.87 11.33
N ILE A 32 3.02 -0.32 11.85
CA ILE A 32 3.20 -0.07 13.30
C ILE A 32 2.08 0.85 13.85
N GLY A 33 1.63 1.80 13.03
CA GLY A 33 0.33 2.47 13.22
C GLY A 33 0.35 3.62 14.22
N SER A 34 1.49 4.29 14.41
CA SER A 34 1.50 5.55 15.16
C SER A 34 0.64 6.61 14.44
N ASP A 35 0.08 7.57 15.17
CA ASP A 35 -0.69 8.67 14.56
C ASP A 35 0.12 9.38 13.47
N GLY A 36 1.42 9.58 13.69
CA GLY A 36 2.33 10.15 12.70
C GLY A 36 2.49 9.28 11.44
N ASP A 37 2.59 7.96 11.59
CA ASP A 37 2.65 7.03 10.46
C ASP A 37 1.36 7.04 9.65
N ILE A 38 0.21 7.08 10.33
CA ILE A 38 -1.11 7.11 9.69
C ILE A 38 -1.29 8.43 8.94
N SER A 39 -1.01 9.58 9.58
CA SER A 39 -1.06 10.89 8.94
C SER A 39 -0.18 10.96 7.70
N ARG A 40 1.08 10.50 7.79
CA ARG A 40 2.01 10.47 6.65
C ARG A 40 1.49 9.61 5.50
N ARG A 41 0.87 8.46 5.80
CA ARG A 41 0.30 7.58 4.76
C ARG A 41 -0.93 8.20 4.10
N ILE A 42 -1.80 8.87 4.85
CA ILE A 42 -2.95 9.59 4.30
C ILE A 42 -2.48 10.72 3.38
N GLU A 43 -1.41 11.43 3.75
CA GLU A 43 -0.82 12.47 2.92
C GLU A 43 -0.23 11.92 1.61
N LEU A 44 0.54 10.82 1.69
CA LEU A 44 1.21 10.24 0.52
C LEU A 44 0.27 9.45 -0.42
N PHE A 45 -0.68 8.69 0.13
CA PHE A 45 -1.52 7.76 -0.63
C PHE A 45 -2.99 8.20 -0.74
N GLY A 46 -3.39 9.24 0.01
CA GLY A 46 -4.77 9.68 0.10
C GLY A 46 -5.60 8.89 1.11
N SER A 47 -6.86 9.28 1.25
CA SER A 47 -7.81 8.72 2.24
C SER A 47 -8.40 7.35 1.87
N ASN A 48 -8.00 6.77 0.72
CA ASN A 48 -8.62 5.55 0.18
C ASN A 48 -10.17 5.64 0.08
N THR A 49 -10.68 6.80 -0.29
CA THR A 49 -12.12 7.03 -0.49
C THR A 49 -12.42 7.49 -1.90
N TYR A 50 -13.56 7.04 -2.44
CA TYR A 50 -14.08 7.55 -3.70
C TYR A 50 -14.65 8.95 -3.51
N LYS A 51 -14.33 9.86 -4.43
CA LYS A 51 -14.98 11.17 -4.48
C LYS A 51 -16.46 10.95 -4.82
N LYS A 52 -17.36 11.58 -4.06
CA LYS A 52 -18.78 11.58 -4.42
C LYS A 52 -18.93 12.22 -5.80
N PRO A 53 -19.69 11.61 -6.72
CA PRO A 53 -20.01 12.27 -7.98
C PRO A 53 -20.73 13.59 -7.69
N PRO A 54 -20.56 14.61 -8.54
CA PRO A 54 -21.26 15.87 -8.38
C PRO A 54 -22.79 15.66 -8.37
N PRO A 55 -23.56 16.53 -7.69
CA PRO A 55 -25.02 16.50 -7.75
C PRO A 55 -25.51 16.58 -9.21
N LYS A 56 -26.66 15.96 -9.47
CA LYS A 56 -27.35 16.07 -10.76
C LYS A 56 -27.92 17.47 -10.96
#